data_AF-A0A5C9CN86-F1
#
_entry.id   AF-A0A5C9CN86-F1
#
_cell.length_a   1.000
_cell.length_b   1.000
_cell.length_c   1.000
_cell.angle_alpha   90.00
_cell.angle_beta   90.00
_cell.angle_gamma   90.00
#
_symmetry.space_group_name_H-M   'P 1'
#
loop_
_entity.id
_entity.type
_entity.pdbx_description
1 polymer ?
#
loop_
_entity_poly.entity_id
_entity_poly.type
_entity_poly.pdbx_seq_one_letter_code
_entity_poly.pdbx_strand_id
1 'polypeptide(L)' 'MTNASKTVFQSLHQLVQDEPAIQARLFALDDPAKFIAAVQHLAQSLGFVLEDSEVQQAMREGNKGWFERKLP' A
#
# COMPACT_ATOMS: atom_id res chain seq x y z
N MET A 1 -0.98 -4.52 -12.98
CA MET A 1 0.16 -3.97 -12.24
C MET A 1 1.43 -4.14 -13.07
N THR A 2 2.20 -3.07 -13.29
CA THR A 2 3.46 -3.14 -14.06
C THR A 2 4.60 -3.64 -13.16
N ASN A 3 5.74 -4.04 -13.76
CA ASN A 3 6.94 -4.39 -12.99
C ASN A 3 7.42 -3.23 -12.10
N ALA A 4 7.24 -1.98 -12.55
CA ALA A 4 7.59 -0.80 -11.77
C ALA A 4 6.70 -0.68 -10.52
N SER A 5 5.37 -0.76 -10.68
CA SER A 5 4.44 -0.64 -9.57
C SER A 5 4.67 -1.72 -8.50
N LYS A 6 5.01 -2.95 -8.91
CA LYS A 6 5.35 -4.04 -7.98
C LYS A 6 6.56 -3.71 -7.09
N THR A 7 7.62 -3.15 -7.67
CA THR A 7 8.80 -2.71 -6.92
C THR A 7 8.46 -1.57 -5.95
N VAL A 8 7.61 -0.62 -6.38
CA VAL A 8 7.14 0.47 -5.51
C VAL A 8 6.39 -0.07 -4.30
N PHE A 9 5.44 -0.99 -4.49
CA PHE A 9 4.69 -1.59 -3.38
C PHE A 9 5.57 -2.41 -2.44
N GLN A 10 6.63 -3.05 -2.93
CA GLN A 10 7.59 -3.76 -2.08
C GLN A 10 8.38 -2.78 -1.19
N SER A 11 8.86 -1.65 -1.76
CA SER A 11 9.54 -0.59 -0.99
C SER A 11 8.61 0.06 0.02
N LEU A 12 7.35 0.31 -0.35
CA LEU A 12 6.33 0.83 0.56
C LEU A 12 6.05 -0.15 1.70
N HIS A 13 5.95 -1.45 1.40
CA HIS A 13 5.73 -2.47 2.41
C HIS A 13 6.90 -2.52 3.39
N GLN A 14 8.15 -2.46 2.90
CA GLN A 14 9.33 -2.40 3.75
C GLN A 14 9.31 -1.16 4.67
N LEU A 15 9.02 0.01 4.11
CA LEU A 15 8.93 1.26 4.89
C LEU A 15 7.85 1.20 5.98
N VAL A 16 6.68 0.63 5.67
CA VAL A 16 5.59 0.48 6.65
C VAL A 16 5.95 -0.52 7.75
N GLN A 17 6.75 -1.54 7.45
CA GLN A 17 7.25 -2.49 8.45
C GLN A 17 8.34 -1.87 9.34
N ASP A 18 9.20 -1.04 8.75
CA ASP A 18 10.31 -0.40 9.46
C ASP A 18 9.86 0.80 10.31
N GLU A 19 8.74 1.43 9.95
CA GLU A 19 8.18 2.59 10.66
C GLU A 19 6.77 2.33 11.25
N PRO A 20 6.69 1.91 12.53
CA PRO A 20 5.42 1.64 13.21
C PRO A 20 4.45 2.83 13.24
N ALA A 21 4.97 4.06 13.23
CA ALA A 21 4.15 5.27 13.19
C ALA A 21 3.39 5.41 11.85
N ILE A 22 4.03 5.04 10.73
CA ILE A 22 3.41 5.04 9.40
C ILE A 22 2.36 3.94 9.32
N GLN A 23 2.67 2.76 9.86
CA GLN A 23 1.70 1.67 9.97
C GLN A 23 0.46 2.10 10.76
N ALA A 24 0.63 2.63 11.97
CA ALA A 24 -0.50 3.08 12.79
C ALA A 24 -1.33 4.16 12.08
N ARG A 25 -0.68 5.09 11.39
CA ARG A 25 -1.35 6.14 10.62
C ARG A 25 -2.18 5.57 9.48
N LEU A 26 -1.65 4.61 8.71
CA LEU A 26 -2.38 3.97 7.61
C LEU A 26 -3.56 3.13 8.12
N PHE A 27 -3.40 2.41 9.24
CA PHE A 27 -4.45 1.60 9.84
C PHE A 27 -5.56 2.43 10.51
N ALA A 28 -5.27 3.68 10.90
CA ALA A 28 -6.27 4.59 11.45
C ALA A 28 -7.17 5.24 10.37
N LEU A 29 -6.88 5.05 9.08
CA LEU A 29 -7.68 5.57 7.99
C LEU A 29 -8.83 4.61 7.69
N ASP A 30 -10.05 5.08 7.96
CA ASP A 30 -11.32 4.37 7.70
C ASP A 30 -11.90 4.67 6.31
N ASP A 31 -11.45 5.76 5.69
CA ASP A 31 -11.87 6.19 4.36
C ASP A 31 -10.92 5.66 3.28
N PRO A 32 -11.42 4.83 2.33
CA PRO A 32 -10.62 4.30 1.23
C PRO A 32 -9.92 5.37 0.39
N ALA A 33 -10.55 6.54 0.18
CA ALA A 33 -9.95 7.62 -0.58
C ALA A 33 -8.76 8.26 0.18
N LYS A 34 -8.89 8.42 1.50
CA LYS A 34 -7.79 8.90 2.34
C LYS A 34 -6.65 7.90 2.41
N PHE A 35 -6.96 6.61 2.45
CA PHE A 35 -5.95 5.55 2.38
C PHE A 35 -5.16 5.61 1.07
N ILE A 36 -5.85 5.71 -0.08
CA ILE A 36 -5.20 5.82 -1.40
C ILE A 36 -4.28 7.04 -1.46
N ALA A 37 -4.78 8.21 -1.05
CA ALA A 37 -4.00 9.44 -1.03
C ALA A 37 -2.76 9.33 -0.11
N ALA A 38 -2.90 8.69 1.05
CA ALA A 38 -1.78 8.48 1.97
C ALA A 38 -0.71 7.56 1.38
N VAL A 39 -1.11 6.47 0.71
CA VAL A 39 -0.20 5.55 0.02
C VAL A 39 0.51 6.25 -1.15
N GLN A 40 -0.20 7.09 -1.92
CA GLN A 40 0.40 7.88 -3.00
C GLN A 40 1.40 8.90 -2.47
N HIS A 41 1.08 9.61 -1.38
CA HIS A 41 2.03 10.52 -0.74
C HIS A 41 3.28 9.79 -0.25
N LEU A 42 3.12 8.58 0.30
CA LEU A 42 4.25 7.76 0.71
C LEU A 42 5.11 7.35 -0.50
N ALA A 43 4.48 6.94 -1.60
CA ALA A 43 5.18 6.61 -2.84
C ALA A 43 5.97 7.83 -3.39
N GLN A 44 5.36 9.02 -3.35
CA GLN A 44 6.02 10.27 -3.77
C GLN A 44 7.24 10.60 -2.92
N SER A 45 7.18 10.38 -1.60
CA SER A 45 8.36 10.58 -0.73
C SER A 45 9.54 9.67 -1.07
N LEU A 46 9.25 8.53 -1.73
CA LEU A 46 10.24 7.58 -2.24
C LEU A 46 10.65 7.85 -3.70
N GLY A 47 10.14 8.92 -4.31
CA GLY A 47 10.43 9.29 -5.70
C GLY A 47 9.56 8.57 -6.75
N PHE A 48 8.47 7.93 -6.33
CA PHE A 48 7.55 7.21 -7.22
C PHE A 48 6.21 7.91 -7.34
N VAL A 49 5.54 7.72 -8.47
CA VAL A 49 4.16 8.17 -8.69
C VAL A 49 3.30 6.93 -8.91
N LEU A 50 2.23 6.82 -8.12
CA LEU A 50 1.23 5.76 -8.26
C LEU A 50 -0.11 6.38 -8.64
N GLU A 51 -0.79 5.79 -9.61
CA GLU A 51 -2.18 6.14 -9.92
C GLU A 51 -3.15 5.46 -8.93
N ASP A 52 -4.33 6.06 -8.75
CA ASP A 52 -5.40 5.49 -7.93
C ASP A 52 -5.73 4.05 -8.33
N SER A 53 -5.72 3.77 -9.65
CA SER A 53 -6.02 2.46 -10.22
C SER A 53 -5.01 1.40 -9.77
N GLU A 54 -3.73 1.77 -9.63
CA GLU A 54 -2.65 0.90 -9.20
C GLU A 54 -2.75 0.59 -7.71
N VAL A 55 -3.07 1.59 -6.89
CA VAL A 55 -3.29 1.40 -5.44
C VAL A 55 -4.52 0.53 -5.20
N GLN A 56 -5.61 0.79 -5.91
CA GLN A 56 -6.81 -0.05 -5.82
C GLN A 56 -6.55 -1.49 -6.28
N GLN A 57 -5.78 -1.68 -7.35
CA GLN A 57 -5.39 -3.01 -7.81
C GLN A 57 -4.56 -3.73 -6.73
N ALA A 58 -3.56 -3.05 -6.15
CA ALA A 58 -2.73 -3.60 -5.08
C ALA A 58 -3.53 -3.91 -3.81
N MET A 59 -4.51 -3.08 -3.43
CA MET A 59 -5.42 -3.38 -2.31
C MET A 59 -6.26 -4.62 -2.58
N ARG A 60 -6.76 -4.81 -3.80
CA ARG A 60 -7.54 -6.01 -4.18
C ARG A 60 -6.66 -7.27 -4.18
N GLU A 61 -5.44 -7.17 -4.69
CA GLU A 61 -4.46 -8.27 -4.71
C GLU A 61 -3.94 -8.59 -3.29
N GLY A 62 -3.69 -7.56 -2.48
CA GLY A 62 -3.35 -7.69 -1.06
C GLY A 62 -4.47 -8.32 -0.25
N ASN A 63 -5.72 -7.89 -0.45
CA ASN A 63 -6.88 -8.54 0.16
C ASN A 63 -6.97 -10.01 -0.25
N LYS A 64 -6.74 -10.37 -1.52
CA LYS A 64 -6.65 -11.78 -1.93
C LYS A 64 -5.55 -12.52 -1.19
N GLY A 65 -4.37 -11.92 -1.00
CA GLY A 65 -3.29 -12.51 -0.20
C GLY A 65 -3.63 -12.68 1.29
N TRP A 66 -4.54 -11.86 1.84
CA TRP A 66 -5.06 -12.00 3.20
C TRP A 66 -6.18 -13.05 3.29
N PHE A 67 -7.05 -13.14 2.28
CA PHE A 67 -8.09 -14.18 2.18
C PHE A 67 -7.51 -15.57 1.84
N GLU A 68 -6.42 -15.64 1.08
CA GLU A 68 -5.72 -16.88 0.73
C GLU A 68 -4.70 -17.31 1.78
N ARG A 69 -4.29 -16.39 2.67
CA ARG A 69 -3.74 -16.76 3.98
C ARG A 69 -4.87 -17.34 4.82
N LYS A 70 -5.16 -18.61 4.54
CA LYS A 70 -5.80 -19.52 5.46
C LYS A 70 -5.25 -19.24 6.86
N LEU A 71 -6.16 -18.85 7.73
CA LEU A 71 -6.08 -19.07 9.17
C LEU A 71 -5.38 -20.42 9.45
N PRO A 72 -4.49 -20.49 10.47
CA PRO A 72 -4.06 -21.78 10.98
C PRO A 72 -5.26 -22.66 11.36
#